data_AF-A0A7Y9HTQ9-F1
#
_entry.id   AF-A0A7Y9HTQ9-F1
#
_cell.length_a   1.000
_cell.length_b   1.000
_cell.length_c   1.000
_cell.angle_alpha   90.00
_cell.angle_beta   90.00
_cell.angle_gamma   90.00
#
_symmetry.space_group_name_H-M   'P 1'
#
loop_
_entity.id
_entity.type
_entity.pdbx_description
1 polymer ?
#
loop_
_entity_poly.entity_id
_entity_poly.type
_entity_poly.pdbx_seq_one_letter_code
_entity_poly.pdbx_strand_id
1 'polypeptide(L)'
;MGRKSLKEDQQKKIIEAFYKIAINEGIENTSFAKVAKELEMPPSLVVHYFSNKEELLLGLIDFIITSYKQIYQPESADVTSLERLTEVLNNIFSKKWNCYIDDSVFYNCFALIFRNPLIKSRFREMHLLLREWLKNLIQECVDQKLIQCDDPAHAAELIFVISDGAYYFLSMIDDPTEYDRHAENYCGEAFKILGLNWHPTS
;
A
#
# COMPACT_ATOMS: atom_id res chain seq x y z
N MET A 1 19.15 -21.34 13.35
CA MET A 1 18.06 -20.64 12.62
C MET A 1 16.98 -20.03 13.53
N GLY A 2 16.70 -20.55 14.74
CA GLY A 2 15.57 -20.05 15.57
C GLY A 2 15.72 -18.72 16.32
N ARG A 3 16.93 -18.17 16.55
CA ARG A 3 17.09 -16.89 17.29
C ARG A 3 16.85 -15.64 16.45
N LYS A 4 17.06 -15.75 15.12
CA LYS A 4 16.86 -14.64 14.18
C LYS A 4 15.37 -14.45 13.85
N SER A 5 14.63 -15.55 13.67
CA SER A 5 13.18 -15.52 13.46
C SER A 5 12.43 -14.94 14.67
N LEU A 6 12.81 -15.33 15.90
CA LEU A 6 12.21 -14.78 17.12
C LEU A 6 12.41 -13.26 17.26
N LYS A 7 13.56 -12.74 16.82
CA LYS A 7 13.84 -11.30 16.81
C LYS A 7 12.96 -10.57 15.78
N GLU A 8 12.84 -11.12 14.58
CA GLU A 8 12.02 -10.56 13.50
C GLU A 8 10.53 -10.56 13.89
N ASP A 9 10.03 -11.65 14.49
CA ASP A 9 8.65 -11.76 14.99
C ASP A 9 8.36 -10.73 16.09
N GLN A 10 9.32 -10.50 16.99
CA GLN A 10 9.15 -9.54 18.08
C GLN A 10 9.20 -8.09 17.58
N GLN A 11 10.09 -7.78 16.62
CA GLN A 11 10.12 -6.48 15.97
C GLN A 11 8.80 -6.20 15.25
N LYS A 12 8.24 -7.19 14.54
CA LYS A 12 6.94 -7.07 13.88
C LYS A 12 5.82 -6.74 14.88
N LYS A 13 5.74 -7.45 16.01
CA LYS A 13 4.75 -7.16 17.07
C LYS A 13 4.85 -5.73 17.61
N ILE A 14 6.09 -5.25 17.82
CA ILE A 14 6.36 -3.88 18.27
C ILE A 14 5.88 -2.87 17.23
N ILE A 15 6.13 -3.11 15.94
CA ILE A 15 5.66 -2.24 14.85
C ILE A 15 4.13 -2.27 14.72
N GLU A 16 3.49 -3.42 14.84
CA GLU A 16 2.02 -3.54 14.80
C GLU A 16 1.35 -2.78 15.94
N ALA A 17 1.90 -2.85 17.16
CA ALA A 17 1.41 -2.04 18.28
C ALA A 17 1.65 -0.55 18.05
N PHE A 18 2.82 -0.18 17.55
CA PHE A 18 3.13 1.20 17.19
C PHE A 18 2.16 1.75 16.13
N TYR A 19 1.83 0.94 15.13
CA TYR A 19 0.85 1.25 14.09
C TYR A 19 -0.55 1.47 14.68
N LYS A 20 -1.03 0.58 15.55
CA LYS A 20 -2.35 0.74 16.22
C LYS A 20 -2.44 2.01 17.05
N ILE A 21 -1.39 2.34 17.79
CA ILE A 21 -1.35 3.59 18.57
C ILE A 21 -1.33 4.79 17.62
N ALA A 22 -0.59 4.71 16.51
CA ALA A 22 -0.52 5.78 15.53
C ALA A 22 -1.88 6.09 14.86
N ILE A 23 -2.71 5.07 14.60
CA ILE A 23 -4.08 5.26 14.10
C ILE A 23 -4.92 6.08 15.09
N ASN A 24 -4.85 5.72 16.37
CA ASN A 24 -5.74 6.30 17.39
C ASN A 24 -5.27 7.67 17.91
N GLU A 25 -3.95 7.87 18.00
CA GLU A 25 -3.36 9.02 18.70
C GLU A 25 -2.46 9.88 17.79
N GLY A 26 -2.17 9.44 16.57
CA GLY A 26 -1.21 10.05 15.67
C GLY A 26 0.25 9.65 15.96
N ILE A 27 1.06 9.55 14.90
CA ILE A 27 2.48 9.13 14.97
C ILE A 27 3.30 9.99 15.94
N GLU A 28 3.01 11.30 15.98
CA GLU A 28 3.69 12.28 16.83
C GLU A 28 3.57 11.93 18.32
N ASN A 29 2.40 11.42 18.74
CA ASN A 29 2.06 11.17 20.15
C ASN A 29 2.49 9.78 20.64
N THR A 30 3.05 8.95 19.76
CA THR A 30 3.50 7.61 20.14
C THR A 30 4.89 7.65 20.78
N SER A 31 5.09 6.80 21.80
CA SER A 31 6.37 6.65 22.53
C SER A 31 6.65 5.19 22.85
N PHE A 32 7.92 4.86 23.13
CA PHE A 32 8.31 3.51 23.55
C PHE A 32 7.56 3.05 24.81
N ALA A 33 7.28 3.95 25.75
CA ALA A 33 6.52 3.63 26.94
C ALA A 33 5.07 3.23 26.62
N LYS A 34 4.43 3.91 25.65
CA LYS A 34 3.07 3.55 25.21
C LYS A 34 3.06 2.19 24.49
N VAL A 35 4.02 1.95 23.60
CA VAL A 35 4.15 0.66 22.89
C VAL A 35 4.42 -0.48 23.87
N ALA A 36 5.29 -0.25 24.86
CA ALA A 36 5.58 -1.24 25.90
C ALA A 36 4.34 -1.56 26.74
N LYS A 37 3.57 -0.53 27.10
CA LYS A 37 2.30 -0.68 27.83
C LYS A 37 1.27 -1.47 27.01
N GLU A 38 1.10 -1.14 25.73
CA GLU A 38 0.18 -1.82 24.81
C GLU A 38 0.50 -3.31 24.66
N LEU A 39 1.78 -3.67 24.68
CA LEU A 39 2.24 -5.06 24.55
C LEU A 39 2.50 -5.75 25.90
N GLU A 40 2.12 -5.12 27.01
CA GLU A 40 2.35 -5.63 28.37
C GLU A 40 3.80 -6.07 28.63
N MET A 41 4.77 -5.33 28.09
CA MET A 41 6.20 -5.62 28.22
C MET A 41 6.99 -4.49 28.89
N PRO A 42 8.19 -4.79 29.44
CA PRO A 42 9.06 -3.76 29.97
C PRO A 42 9.53 -2.78 28.88
N PRO A 43 9.56 -1.45 29.12
CA PRO A 43 10.06 -0.48 28.14
C PRO A 43 11.50 -0.74 27.66
N SER A 44 12.34 -1.32 28.53
CA SER A 44 13.70 -1.74 28.18
C SER A 44 13.75 -2.77 27.06
N LEU A 45 12.71 -3.60 26.92
CA LEU A 45 12.61 -4.59 25.85
C LEU A 45 12.34 -3.91 24.50
N VAL A 46 11.51 -2.86 24.46
CA VAL A 46 11.29 -2.08 23.23
C VAL A 46 12.58 -1.39 22.79
N VAL A 47 13.30 -0.77 23.74
CA VAL A 47 14.61 -0.14 23.50
C VAL A 47 15.66 -1.15 23.01
N HIS A 48 15.57 -2.41 23.42
CA HIS A 48 16.45 -3.47 22.94
C HIS A 48 16.27 -3.76 21.44
N TYR A 49 15.04 -3.61 20.91
CA TYR A 49 14.74 -3.86 19.50
C TYR A 49 14.82 -2.62 18.63
N PHE A 50 14.57 -1.44 19.19
CA PHE A 50 14.59 -0.15 18.51
C PHE A 50 15.35 0.87 19.36
N SER A 51 16.49 1.32 18.86
CA SER A 51 17.43 2.18 19.58
C SER A 51 16.89 3.58 19.82
N ASN A 52 16.02 4.06 18.92
CA ASN A 52 15.41 5.39 18.99
C ASN A 52 14.08 5.45 18.22
N LYS A 53 13.36 6.58 18.34
CA LYS A 53 12.06 6.79 17.69
C LYS A 53 12.16 6.78 16.15
N GLU A 54 13.29 7.18 15.59
CA GLU A 54 13.52 7.17 14.14
C GLU A 54 13.60 5.73 13.60
N GLU A 55 14.28 4.82 14.30
CA GLU A 55 14.34 3.40 13.92
C GLU A 55 12.96 2.75 13.98
N LEU A 56 12.15 3.10 14.98
CA LEU A 56 10.78 2.62 15.09
C LEU A 56 9.89 3.15 13.95
N LEU A 57 10.06 4.42 13.58
CA LEU A 57 9.37 5.04 12.47
C LEU A 57 9.76 4.43 11.11
N LEU A 58 11.05 4.14 10.90
CA LEU A 58 11.51 3.43 9.71
C LEU A 58 10.93 2.03 9.63
N GLY A 59 10.87 1.31 10.77
CA GLY A 59 10.20 0.02 10.84
C GLY A 59 8.71 0.09 10.50
N LEU A 60 8.03 1.17 10.91
CA LEU A 60 6.63 1.41 10.52
C LEU A 60 6.49 1.64 9.02
N ILE A 61 7.36 2.45 8.43
CA ILE A 61 7.35 2.72 6.99
C ILE A 61 7.60 1.45 6.20
N ASP A 62 8.56 0.62 6.63
CA ASP A 62 8.82 -0.69 6.01
C ASP A 62 7.62 -1.64 6.15
N PHE A 63 6.90 -1.60 7.27
CA PHE A 63 5.65 -2.33 7.45
C PHE A 63 4.57 -1.85 6.46
N ILE A 64 4.35 -0.53 6.35
CA ILE A 64 3.41 0.07 5.40
C ILE A 64 3.73 -0.37 3.96
N ILE A 65 4.99 -0.20 3.53
CA ILE A 65 5.47 -0.56 2.19
C ILE A 65 5.31 -2.06 1.92
N THR A 66 5.50 -2.91 2.93
CA THR A 66 5.34 -4.36 2.78
C THR A 66 3.87 -4.75 2.65
N SER A 67 2.97 -4.09 3.39
CA SER A 67 1.52 -4.27 3.26
C SER A 67 1.00 -3.86 1.89
N TYR A 68 1.57 -2.79 1.28
CA TYR A 68 1.27 -2.41 -0.09
C TYR A 68 1.40 -3.61 -1.05
N LYS A 69 2.47 -4.40 -0.94
CA LYS A 69 2.69 -5.56 -1.84
C LYS A 69 1.57 -6.61 -1.79
N GLN A 70 0.85 -6.72 -0.67
CA GLN A 70 -0.24 -7.70 -0.52
C GLN A 70 -1.47 -7.33 -1.35
N ILE A 71 -1.72 -6.04 -1.56
CA ILE A 71 -2.86 -5.54 -2.34
C ILE A 71 -2.75 -5.92 -3.82
N TYR A 72 -1.52 -6.00 -4.32
CA TYR A 72 -1.23 -6.26 -5.72
C TYR A 72 -0.91 -7.73 -6.01
N GLN A 73 -0.96 -8.62 -5.02
CA GLN A 73 -0.83 -10.06 -5.30
C GLN A 73 -2.20 -10.66 -5.64
N PRO A 74 -2.35 -11.32 -6.80
CA PRO A 74 -3.59 -11.99 -7.16
C PRO A 74 -3.88 -13.11 -6.15
N GLU A 75 -5.15 -13.29 -5.79
CA GLU A 75 -5.55 -14.31 -4.79
C GLU A 75 -5.39 -15.75 -5.32
N SER A 76 -5.28 -15.94 -6.64
CA SER A 76 -5.21 -17.27 -7.26
C SER A 76 -4.09 -17.41 -8.32
N ALA A 77 -3.43 -18.57 -8.31
CA ALA A 77 -2.35 -18.89 -9.25
C ALA A 77 -2.86 -19.40 -10.62
N ASP A 78 -4.12 -19.85 -10.69
CA ASP A 78 -4.69 -20.60 -11.83
C ASP A 78 -5.58 -19.76 -12.76
N VAL A 79 -5.48 -18.43 -12.73
CA VAL A 79 -6.21 -17.53 -13.63
C VAL A 79 -5.37 -17.07 -14.82
N THR A 80 -6.03 -16.73 -15.93
CA THR A 80 -5.38 -16.17 -17.12
C THR A 80 -4.75 -14.80 -16.83
N SER A 81 -3.78 -14.37 -17.64
CA SER A 81 -3.14 -13.05 -17.46
C SER A 81 -4.15 -11.89 -17.55
N LEU A 82 -5.19 -12.01 -18.38
CA LEU A 82 -6.24 -10.99 -18.51
C LEU A 82 -7.16 -10.93 -17.27
N GLU A 83 -7.55 -12.09 -16.73
CA GLU A 83 -8.33 -12.15 -15.49
C GLU A 83 -7.52 -11.56 -14.33
N ARG A 84 -6.22 -11.92 -14.25
CA ARG A 84 -5.30 -11.36 -13.26
C ARG A 84 -5.20 -9.83 -13.37
N LEU A 85 -5.01 -9.30 -14.59
CA LEU A 85 -4.99 -7.87 -14.83
C LEU A 85 -6.30 -7.19 -14.41
N THR A 86 -7.44 -7.79 -14.77
CA THR A 86 -8.77 -7.29 -14.42
C THR A 86 -8.98 -7.28 -12.89
N GLU A 87 -8.60 -8.33 -12.19
CA GLU A 87 -8.67 -8.43 -10.73
C GLU A 87 -7.81 -7.34 -10.07
N VAL A 88 -6.58 -7.17 -10.57
CA VAL A 88 -5.64 -6.16 -10.07
C VAL A 88 -6.18 -4.75 -10.25
N LEU A 89 -6.70 -4.42 -11.44
CA LEU A 89 -7.30 -3.10 -11.66
C LEU A 89 -8.48 -2.86 -10.72
N ASN A 90 -9.36 -3.83 -10.53
CA ASN A 90 -10.45 -3.70 -9.57
C ASN A 90 -9.92 -3.52 -8.13
N ASN A 91 -8.91 -4.29 -7.73
CA ASN A 91 -8.31 -4.19 -6.39
C ASN A 91 -7.68 -2.80 -6.14
N ILE A 92 -7.02 -2.21 -7.15
CA ILE A 92 -6.38 -0.88 -7.08
C ILE A 92 -7.35 0.23 -6.73
N PHE A 93 -8.62 0.12 -7.11
CA PHE A 93 -9.64 1.14 -6.85
C PHE A 93 -10.66 0.71 -5.80
N SER A 94 -10.45 -0.46 -5.18
CA SER A 94 -11.36 -0.99 -4.17
C SER A 94 -11.10 -0.41 -2.79
N LYS A 95 -12.10 -0.55 -1.91
CA LYS A 95 -11.94 -0.30 -0.47
C LYS A 95 -10.99 -1.28 0.23
N LYS A 96 -10.48 -2.33 -0.46
CA LYS A 96 -9.49 -3.25 0.12
C LYS A 96 -8.27 -2.49 0.62
N TRP A 97 -7.90 -1.38 -0.01
CA TRP A 97 -6.87 -0.44 0.46
C TRP A 97 -6.96 -0.15 1.97
N ASN A 98 -8.16 0.25 2.41
CA ASN A 98 -8.46 0.62 3.80
C ASN A 98 -8.35 -0.57 4.77
N CYS A 99 -8.38 -1.81 4.27
CA CYS A 99 -8.20 -3.01 5.08
C CYS A 99 -6.73 -3.25 5.43
N TYR A 100 -5.79 -2.77 4.61
CA TYR A 100 -4.35 -3.02 4.81
C TYR A 100 -3.64 -1.85 5.46
N ILE A 101 -3.99 -0.62 5.10
CA ILE A 101 -3.34 0.60 5.59
C ILE A 101 -4.37 1.69 5.87
N ASP A 102 -4.20 2.35 7.01
CA ASP A 102 -4.93 3.53 7.41
C ASP A 102 -4.33 4.77 6.72
N ASP A 103 -5.17 5.50 6.00
CA ASP A 103 -4.76 6.67 5.21
C ASP A 103 -4.07 7.74 6.05
N SER A 104 -4.53 7.96 7.29
CA SER A 104 -3.94 8.97 8.17
C SER A 104 -2.50 8.62 8.50
N VAL A 105 -2.21 7.35 8.77
CA VAL A 105 -0.85 6.88 9.05
C VAL A 105 0.01 6.97 7.78
N PHE A 106 -0.53 6.55 6.63
CA PHE A 106 0.17 6.64 5.36
C PHE A 106 0.59 8.08 5.04
N TYR A 107 -0.34 9.04 5.08
CA TYR A 107 -0.06 10.44 4.76
C TYR A 107 0.88 11.10 5.76
N ASN A 108 0.78 10.77 7.06
CA ASN A 108 1.73 11.24 8.06
C ASN A 108 3.16 10.74 7.76
N CYS A 109 3.32 9.47 7.38
CA CYS A 109 4.61 8.92 6.95
C CYS A 109 5.09 9.55 5.63
N PHE A 110 4.19 9.73 4.66
CA PHE A 110 4.51 10.31 3.35
C PHE A 110 5.02 11.74 3.47
N ALA A 111 4.45 12.57 4.35
CA ALA A 111 4.91 13.94 4.57
C ALA A 111 6.40 14.03 4.97
N LEU A 112 6.98 12.96 5.51
CA LEU A 112 8.38 12.92 5.92
C LEU A 112 9.36 12.85 4.75
N ILE A 113 8.92 12.48 3.53
CA ILE A 113 9.79 12.44 2.35
C ILE A 113 10.44 13.81 2.07
N PHE A 114 9.78 14.91 2.47
CA PHE A 114 10.29 16.26 2.25
C PHE A 114 11.46 16.63 3.16
N ARG A 115 11.69 15.86 4.23
CA ARG A 115 12.69 16.17 5.27
C ARG A 115 13.68 15.05 5.54
N ASN A 116 13.36 13.81 5.13
CA ASN A 116 14.22 12.65 5.33
C ASN A 116 14.53 11.94 3.98
N PRO A 117 15.78 12.03 3.47
CA PRO A 117 16.18 11.41 2.21
C PRO A 117 16.05 9.88 2.17
N LEU A 118 16.27 9.21 3.32
CA LEU A 118 16.13 7.76 3.41
C LEU A 118 14.67 7.35 3.22
N ILE A 119 13.75 8.03 3.92
CA ILE A 119 12.31 7.81 3.77
C ILE A 119 11.88 8.08 2.32
N LYS A 120 12.34 9.18 1.73
CA LYS A 120 12.10 9.48 0.31
C LYS A 120 12.54 8.35 -0.62
N SER A 121 13.72 7.77 -0.40
CA SER A 121 14.21 6.63 -1.20
C SER A 121 13.28 5.43 -1.06
N ARG A 122 12.86 5.09 0.16
CA ARG A 122 11.98 3.93 0.41
C ARG A 122 10.63 4.06 -0.28
N PHE A 123 9.97 5.22 -0.17
CA PHE A 123 8.72 5.47 -0.91
C PHE A 123 8.93 5.45 -2.43
N ARG A 124 10.02 6.04 -2.92
CA ARG A 124 10.34 6.03 -4.36
C ARG A 124 10.53 4.60 -4.87
N GLU A 125 11.29 3.78 -4.15
CA GLU A 125 11.53 2.37 -4.50
C GLU A 125 10.20 1.59 -4.53
N MET A 126 9.32 1.78 -3.55
CA MET A 126 7.98 1.19 -3.54
C MET A 126 7.21 1.57 -4.81
N HIS A 127 7.09 2.86 -5.11
CA HIS A 127 6.32 3.34 -6.27
C HIS A 127 6.89 2.87 -7.62
N LEU A 128 8.22 2.71 -7.72
CA LEU A 128 8.85 2.14 -8.91
C LEU A 128 8.57 0.64 -9.04
N LEU A 129 8.66 -0.11 -7.95
CA LEU A 129 8.37 -1.54 -7.95
C LEU A 129 6.92 -1.82 -8.35
N LEU A 130 5.96 -1.03 -7.85
CA LEU A 130 4.54 -1.17 -8.19
C LEU A 130 4.27 -0.90 -9.68
N ARG A 131 4.85 0.17 -10.23
CA ARG A 131 4.74 0.52 -11.65
C ARG A 131 5.39 -0.52 -12.56
N GLU A 132 6.59 -0.98 -12.19
CA GLU A 132 7.30 -2.02 -12.92
C GLU A 132 6.52 -3.33 -12.94
N TRP A 133 5.93 -3.70 -11.80
CA TRP A 133 5.10 -4.89 -11.68
C TRP A 133 3.83 -4.82 -12.54
N LEU A 134 3.08 -3.71 -12.48
CA LEU A 134 1.88 -3.54 -13.31
C LEU A 134 2.22 -3.49 -14.80
N LYS A 135 3.31 -2.80 -15.17
CA LYS A 135 3.84 -2.80 -16.54
C LYS A 135 4.07 -4.22 -17.04
N ASN A 136 4.73 -5.07 -16.25
CA ASN A 136 5.02 -6.46 -16.65
C ASN A 136 3.73 -7.26 -16.84
N LEU A 137 2.73 -7.07 -15.97
CA LEU A 137 1.42 -7.71 -16.13
C LEU A 137 0.68 -7.26 -17.40
N ILE A 138 0.73 -5.96 -17.72
CA ILE A 138 0.15 -5.42 -18.97
C ILE A 138 0.92 -5.98 -20.19
N GLN A 139 2.25 -6.01 -20.14
CA GLN A 139 3.09 -6.55 -21.22
C GLN A 139 2.79 -8.03 -21.47
N GLU A 140 2.62 -8.84 -20.42
CA GLU A 140 2.22 -10.25 -20.56
C GLU A 140 0.89 -10.40 -21.32
N CYS A 141 -0.07 -9.51 -21.08
CA CYS A 141 -1.35 -9.52 -21.80
C CYS A 141 -1.19 -9.08 -23.27
N VAL A 142 -0.32 -8.13 -23.55
CA VAL A 142 0.02 -7.69 -24.92
C VAL A 142 0.71 -8.81 -25.69
N ASP A 143 1.69 -9.48 -25.09
CA ASP A 143 2.45 -10.57 -25.72
C ASP A 143 1.54 -11.76 -26.09
N GLN A 144 0.54 -12.03 -25.24
CA GLN A 144 -0.50 -13.04 -25.46
C GLN A 144 -1.62 -12.57 -26.40
N LYS A 145 -1.56 -11.32 -26.89
CA LYS A 145 -2.57 -10.70 -27.77
C LYS A 145 -3.96 -10.63 -27.14
N LEU A 146 -4.03 -10.51 -25.81
CA LEU A 146 -5.27 -10.39 -25.06
C LEU A 146 -5.76 -8.94 -25.02
N ILE A 147 -4.85 -7.96 -25.11
CA ILE A 147 -5.14 -6.53 -25.18
C ILE A 147 -4.25 -5.86 -26.23
N GLN A 148 -4.66 -4.67 -26.67
CA GLN A 148 -3.85 -3.79 -27.51
C GLN A 148 -3.40 -2.58 -26.68
N CYS A 149 -2.11 -2.50 -26.39
CA CYS A 149 -1.50 -1.39 -25.64
C CYS A 149 -0.11 -1.12 -26.22
N ASP A 150 0.10 0.08 -26.77
CA ASP A 150 1.35 0.43 -27.46
C ASP A 150 2.50 0.71 -26.48
N ASP A 151 2.18 1.24 -25.30
CA ASP A 151 3.15 1.56 -24.25
C ASP A 151 2.65 1.08 -22.87
N PRO A 152 2.94 -0.18 -22.50
CA PRO A 152 2.60 -0.73 -21.19
C PRO A 152 3.20 0.04 -20.01
N ALA A 153 4.35 0.69 -20.19
CA ALA A 153 4.99 1.46 -19.13
C ALA A 153 4.22 2.75 -18.85
N HIS A 154 3.85 3.48 -19.92
CA HIS A 154 3.03 4.67 -19.79
C HIS A 154 1.63 4.36 -19.28
N ALA A 155 1.02 3.26 -19.74
CA ALA A 155 -0.27 2.81 -19.23
C ALA A 155 -0.22 2.54 -17.72
N ALA A 156 0.79 1.80 -17.24
CA ALA A 156 0.99 1.56 -15.82
C ALA A 156 1.19 2.87 -15.04
N GLU A 157 1.98 3.81 -15.57
CA GLU A 157 2.19 5.13 -14.96
C GLU A 157 0.87 5.88 -14.79
N LEU A 158 0.06 5.99 -15.84
CA LEU A 158 -1.22 6.70 -15.82
C LEU A 158 -2.23 6.05 -14.85
N ILE A 159 -2.31 4.72 -14.82
CA ILE A 159 -3.18 4.00 -13.89
C ILE A 159 -2.83 4.35 -12.44
N PHE A 160 -1.54 4.40 -12.10
CA PHE A 160 -1.11 4.83 -10.76
C PHE A 160 -1.34 6.31 -10.51
N VAL A 161 -1.20 7.19 -11.50
CA VAL A 161 -1.55 8.62 -11.35
C VAL A 161 -3.04 8.78 -11.02
N ILE A 162 -3.92 8.02 -11.69
CA ILE A 162 -5.35 8.01 -11.40
C ILE A 162 -5.59 7.46 -9.99
N SER A 163 -4.97 6.34 -9.62
CA SER A 163 -5.11 5.74 -8.29
C SER A 163 -4.63 6.67 -7.16
N ASP A 164 -3.42 7.21 -7.28
CA ASP A 164 -2.83 8.13 -6.29
C ASP A 164 -3.72 9.39 -6.11
N GLY A 165 -4.23 9.96 -7.21
CA GLY A 165 -5.14 11.10 -7.18
C GLY A 165 -6.55 10.76 -6.66
N ALA A 166 -7.06 9.58 -7.01
CA ALA A 166 -8.34 9.08 -6.55
C ALA A 166 -8.36 8.95 -5.03
N TYR A 167 -7.39 8.24 -4.44
CA TYR A 167 -7.34 8.06 -2.99
C TYR A 167 -7.19 9.37 -2.23
N TYR A 168 -6.41 10.32 -2.76
CA TYR A 168 -6.33 11.66 -2.19
C TYR A 168 -7.70 12.36 -2.13
N PHE A 169 -8.49 12.29 -3.20
CA PHE A 169 -9.81 12.92 -3.23
C PHE A 169 -10.85 12.15 -2.42
N LEU A 170 -10.88 10.83 -2.58
CA LEU A 170 -11.83 9.92 -1.94
C LEU A 170 -11.73 9.93 -0.42
N SER A 171 -10.55 10.18 0.15
CA SER A 171 -10.37 10.30 1.61
C SER A 171 -11.10 11.49 2.24
N MET A 172 -11.67 12.40 1.43
CA MET A 172 -12.47 13.55 1.89
C MET A 172 -13.98 13.35 1.69
N ILE A 173 -14.41 12.19 1.19
CA ILE A 173 -15.82 11.89 0.94
C ILE A 173 -16.35 10.98 2.06
N ASP A 174 -17.26 11.53 2.88
CA ASP A 174 -17.91 10.78 3.95
C ASP A 174 -19.09 9.93 3.46
N ASP A 175 -19.79 10.36 2.40
CA ASP A 175 -20.95 9.63 1.87
C ASP A 175 -20.50 8.37 1.11
N PRO A 176 -20.89 7.15 1.55
CA PRO A 176 -20.42 5.92 0.92
C PRO A 176 -20.86 5.77 -0.53
N THR A 177 -22.03 6.30 -0.90
CA THR A 177 -22.57 6.20 -2.26
C THR A 177 -21.81 7.11 -3.21
N GLU A 178 -21.48 8.31 -2.76
CA GLU A 178 -20.63 9.25 -3.48
C GLU A 178 -19.22 8.68 -3.65
N TYR A 179 -18.63 8.11 -2.59
CA TYR A 179 -17.34 7.45 -2.63
C TYR A 179 -17.32 6.36 -3.71
N ASP A 180 -18.28 5.43 -3.65
CA ASP A 180 -18.34 4.29 -4.55
C ASP A 180 -18.51 4.75 -6.00
N ARG A 181 -19.40 5.72 -6.25
CA ARG A 181 -19.56 6.31 -7.58
C ARG A 181 -18.25 6.90 -8.13
N HIS A 182 -17.46 7.60 -7.31
CA HIS A 182 -16.17 8.14 -7.74
C HIS A 182 -15.15 7.03 -7.99
N ALA A 183 -15.01 6.06 -7.08
CA ALA A 183 -14.10 4.93 -7.21
C ALA A 183 -14.38 4.11 -8.48
N GLU A 184 -15.65 3.82 -8.77
CA GLU A 184 -16.09 3.13 -9.99
C GLU A 184 -15.72 3.90 -11.27
N ASN A 185 -15.91 5.22 -11.28
CA ASN A 185 -15.53 6.06 -12.41
C ASN A 185 -14.01 6.01 -12.66
N TYR A 186 -13.19 6.12 -11.60
CA TYR A 186 -11.73 6.05 -11.72
C TYR A 186 -11.26 4.67 -12.18
N CYS A 187 -11.88 3.60 -11.67
CA CYS A 187 -11.64 2.25 -12.16
C CYS A 187 -11.96 2.13 -13.65
N GLY A 188 -13.12 2.61 -14.09
CA GLY A 188 -13.52 2.65 -15.49
C GLY A 188 -12.50 3.39 -16.39
N GLU A 189 -11.95 4.53 -15.94
CA GLU A 189 -10.89 5.24 -16.67
C GLU A 189 -9.59 4.42 -16.78
N ALA A 190 -9.21 3.68 -15.73
CA ALA A 190 -8.04 2.79 -15.77
C ALA A 190 -8.22 1.64 -16.79
N PHE A 191 -9.42 1.06 -16.89
CA PHE A 191 -9.72 0.05 -17.91
C PHE A 191 -9.69 0.63 -19.34
N LYS A 192 -10.20 1.85 -19.54
CA LYS A 192 -10.18 2.53 -20.85
C LYS A 192 -8.76 2.75 -21.37
N ILE A 193 -7.79 3.05 -20.50
CA ILE A 193 -6.37 3.18 -20.87
C ILE A 193 -5.86 1.92 -21.59
N LEU A 194 -6.38 0.74 -21.23
CA LEU A 194 -5.99 -0.55 -21.80
C LEU A 194 -6.92 -1.02 -22.92
N GLY A 195 -7.87 -0.20 -23.35
CA GLY A 195 -8.88 -0.57 -24.36
C GLY A 195 -9.86 -1.64 -23.87
N LEU A 196 -10.01 -1.80 -22.56
CA LEU A 196 -10.91 -2.78 -21.96
C LEU A 196 -12.27 -2.15 -21.64
N ASN A 197 -13.34 -2.95 -21.77
CA ASN A 197 -14.65 -2.58 -21.24
C ASN A 197 -14.73 -2.95 -19.77
N TRP A 198 -15.03 -1.98 -18.93
CA TRP A 198 -15.28 -2.22 -17.51
C TRP A 198 -16.76 -2.36 -17.22
N HIS A 199 -17.10 -3.35 -16.41
CA HIS A 199 -18.43 -3.56 -15.87
C HIS A 199 -18.31 -3.59 -14.33
N PRO A 200 -19.12 -2.80 -13.61
CA PRO A 200 -19.13 -2.86 -12.16
C PRO A 200 -19.44 -4.29 -11.73
N THR A 201 -18.61 -4.86 -10.86
CA THR A 201 -18.95 -6.10 -10.16
C THR A 201 -20.05 -5.75 -9.16
N SER A 202 -21.28 -6.17 -9.49
CA SER A 202 -22.51 -6.04 -8.70
C SER A 202 -22.38 -6.53 -7.25
#